data_AF-A0A2D5ZZ45-F1
#
_entry.id   AF-A0A2D5ZZ45-F1
#
_cell.length_a   1.000
_cell.length_b   1.000
_cell.length_c   1.000
_cell.angle_alpha   90.00
_cell.angle_beta   90.00
_cell.angle_gamma   90.00
#
_symmetry.space_group_name_H-M   'P 1'
#
loop_
_entity.id
_entity.type
_entity.pdbx_description
1 polymer ?
#
loop_
_entity_poly.entity_id
_entity_poly.type
_entity_poly.pdbx_seq_one_letter_code
_entity_poly.pdbx_strand_id
1 'polypeptide(L)'
;MRRLSRASKPMKPAAVSQLSLGIEKSREPDRNFNKGGRSFYFFDFDDNIACLSTPIILFHKQTGQPVELSSQQFAEVSESIGKYGPFQDFQLDFDDHSGSFQYFRDKSFKVIDRLLGKQQTFLKDLESALVKKDFIWQGPSWSCFHHAVYNQRPVSLITARGHAPETMQAGMELMVYYGYLPHVPNYLSVFPVSHPPTMNQLKDEGQAPDIAQLKQAAIRKSVETALQQYGNNPHHRFGMSDDDPKNVRLIFDEMTRLKRQYTEMSFFVISTHQGQFVKREIFLDSENRPQLQAQEQLSLF
;
A
#
# COMPACT_ATOMS: atom_id res chain seq x y z
N MET A 1 -49.38 18.27 3.66
CA MET A 1 -47.91 18.29 3.46
C MET A 1 -47.23 17.87 4.77
N ARG A 2 -46.88 16.58 4.91
CA ARG A 2 -46.17 16.05 6.09
C ARG A 2 -44.66 16.33 5.94
N ARG A 3 -44.10 17.14 6.84
CA ARG A 3 -42.64 17.27 7.03
C ARG A 3 -42.13 15.96 7.62
N LEU A 4 -41.35 15.22 6.83
CA LEU A 4 -40.58 14.08 7.35
C LEU A 4 -39.37 14.62 8.11
N SER A 5 -39.26 14.13 9.34
CA SER A 5 -38.25 14.39 10.35
C SER A 5 -36.84 14.13 9.84
N ARG A 6 -35.91 15.04 10.20
CA ARG A 6 -34.47 14.82 10.14
C ARG A 6 -34.13 13.52 10.88
N ALA A 7 -33.81 12.46 10.13
CA ALA A 7 -33.12 11.31 10.69
C ALA A 7 -31.77 11.80 11.24
N SER A 8 -31.55 11.56 12.53
CA SER A 8 -30.29 11.79 13.22
C SER A 8 -29.16 11.08 12.49
N LYS A 9 -28.12 11.82 12.08
CA LYS A 9 -26.86 11.23 11.61
C LYS A 9 -26.33 10.27 12.69
N PRO A 10 -25.91 9.05 12.35
CA PRO A 10 -25.28 8.17 13.33
C PRO A 10 -24.02 8.84 13.87
N MET A 11 -23.88 8.81 15.20
CA MET A 11 -22.76 9.35 15.96
C MET A 11 -21.47 8.66 15.51
N LYS A 12 -20.45 9.45 15.14
CA LYS A 12 -19.10 8.96 14.80
C LYS A 12 -18.56 8.13 15.98
N PRO A 13 -18.13 6.86 15.80
CA PRO A 13 -17.40 6.16 16.84
C PRO A 13 -16.03 6.83 16.99
N ALA A 14 -15.75 7.36 18.18
CA ALA A 14 -14.45 7.94 18.53
C ALA A 14 -13.44 6.81 18.75
N ALA A 15 -12.83 6.31 17.68
CA ALA A 15 -11.64 5.47 17.75
C ALA A 15 -10.41 6.38 17.83
N VAL A 16 -10.22 7.05 18.98
CA VAL A 16 -8.95 7.72 19.27
C VAL A 16 -8.09 6.73 20.04
N SER A 17 -7.33 5.91 19.33
CA SER A 17 -6.26 5.10 19.92
C SER A 17 -4.96 5.26 19.17
N GLN A 18 -4.45 6.49 19.14
CA GLN A 18 -3.02 6.82 19.18
C GLN A 18 -2.95 8.32 19.44
N LEU A 19 -2.17 8.77 20.42
CA LEU A 19 -2.12 10.18 20.86
C LEU A 19 -1.81 11.12 19.68
N SER A 20 -2.83 11.74 19.08
CA SER A 20 -2.69 12.91 18.24
C SER A 20 -2.86 14.14 19.13
N LEU A 21 -1.76 14.86 19.37
CA LEU A 21 -1.84 16.20 19.95
C LEU A 21 -2.61 17.06 18.95
N GLY A 22 -3.75 17.62 19.36
CA GLY A 22 -4.69 18.39 18.53
C GLY A 22 -4.16 19.74 18.05
N ILE A 23 -2.91 19.79 17.58
CA ILE A 23 -2.29 20.94 16.95
C ILE A 23 -2.74 20.94 15.49
N GLU A 24 -3.49 21.97 15.10
CA GLU A 24 -3.89 22.20 13.72
C GLU A 24 -2.64 22.44 12.86
N LYS A 25 -2.18 21.42 12.13
CA LYS A 25 -1.04 21.57 11.22
C LYS A 25 -1.47 22.35 9.98
N SER A 26 -0.76 23.40 9.60
CA SER A 26 -0.99 24.04 8.29
C SER A 26 -0.65 23.07 7.15
N ARG A 27 -1.36 23.17 6.03
CA ARG A 27 -0.97 22.44 4.81
C ARG A 27 0.36 22.96 4.30
N GLU A 28 1.22 22.05 3.87
CA GLU A 28 2.53 22.36 3.30
C GLU A 28 2.45 22.32 1.77
N PRO A 29 3.04 23.30 1.05
CA PRO A 29 3.18 23.21 -0.40
C PRO A 29 4.17 22.11 -0.78
N ASP A 30 4.14 21.67 -2.05
CA ASP A 30 5.18 20.79 -2.57
C ASP A 30 6.55 21.45 -2.46
N ARG A 31 7.61 20.68 -2.19
CA ARG A 31 8.96 21.24 -1.97
C ARG A 31 9.47 22.09 -3.14
N ASN A 32 9.05 21.76 -4.36
CA ASN A 32 9.37 22.49 -5.58
C ASN A 32 8.13 23.16 -6.21
N PHE A 33 7.11 23.46 -5.42
CA PHE A 33 5.84 24.00 -5.91
C PHE A 33 6.03 25.28 -6.73
N ASN A 34 6.91 26.16 -6.29
CA ASN A 34 7.27 27.41 -6.98
C ASN A 34 7.90 27.19 -8.36
N LYS A 35 8.41 25.99 -8.65
CA LYS A 35 8.97 25.59 -9.95
C LYS A 35 8.01 24.70 -10.76
N GLY A 36 6.74 24.61 -10.33
CA GLY A 36 5.73 23.71 -10.91
C GLY A 36 5.95 22.23 -10.57
N GLY A 37 6.91 21.92 -9.68
CA GLY A 37 7.19 20.56 -9.26
C GLY A 37 6.13 20.01 -8.31
N ARG A 38 5.94 18.69 -8.36
CA ARG A 38 5.00 17.92 -7.55
C ARG A 38 5.72 16.75 -6.89
N SER A 39 5.28 16.38 -5.70
CA SER A 39 5.79 15.25 -4.93
C SER A 39 4.77 14.10 -4.99
N PHE A 40 5.15 13.01 -5.64
CA PHE A 40 4.34 11.82 -5.82
C PHE A 40 4.77 10.75 -4.83
N TYR A 41 3.81 10.16 -4.13
CA TYR A 41 4.05 9.18 -3.08
C TYR A 41 3.44 7.84 -3.45
N PHE A 42 4.28 6.82 -3.52
CA PHE A 42 3.88 5.45 -3.81
C PHE A 42 4.08 4.61 -2.55
N PHE A 43 3.16 3.70 -2.28
CA PHE A 43 3.20 2.88 -1.07
C PHE A 43 2.79 1.44 -1.37
N ASP A 44 3.53 0.50 -0.78
CA ASP A 44 2.92 -0.80 -0.45
C ASP A 44 1.92 -0.62 0.70
N PHE A 45 0.83 -1.39 0.68
CA PHE A 45 -0.21 -1.29 1.69
C PHE A 45 0.05 -2.21 2.89
N ASP A 46 0.33 -3.48 2.63
CA ASP A 46 0.35 -4.53 3.63
C ASP A 46 1.64 -4.45 4.43
N ASP A 47 1.54 -4.44 5.75
CA ASP A 47 2.66 -4.32 6.70
C ASP A 47 3.49 -3.03 6.59
N ASN A 48 3.26 -2.21 5.55
CA ASN A 48 3.88 -0.92 5.35
C ASN A 48 2.96 0.26 5.74
N ILE A 49 1.74 0.34 5.20
CA ILE A 49 0.72 1.33 5.65
C ILE A 49 -0.08 0.76 6.82
N ALA A 50 -0.53 -0.49 6.69
CA ALA A 50 -1.38 -1.13 7.68
C ALA A 50 -1.07 -2.63 7.84
N CYS A 51 -0.94 -3.07 9.08
CA CYS A 51 -0.89 -4.47 9.46
C CYS A 51 -2.32 -4.97 9.69
N LEU A 52 -2.78 -5.93 8.87
CA LEU A 52 -4.12 -6.52 8.98
C LEU A 52 -4.02 -7.99 9.41
N SER A 53 -5.06 -8.49 10.08
CA SER A 53 -5.13 -9.89 10.51
C SER A 53 -5.57 -10.86 9.40
N THR A 54 -5.43 -10.47 8.13
CA THR A 54 -5.82 -11.31 6.98
C THR A 54 -4.88 -12.51 6.89
N PRO A 55 -5.36 -13.76 7.03
CA PRO A 55 -4.48 -14.92 7.04
C PRO A 55 -4.14 -15.41 5.62
N ILE A 56 -2.92 -15.93 5.47
CA ILE A 56 -2.46 -16.74 4.34
C ILE A 56 -2.55 -18.21 4.75
N ILE A 57 -3.13 -19.05 3.90
CA ILE A 57 -3.39 -20.46 4.23
C ILE A 57 -2.31 -21.35 3.59
N LEU A 58 -1.66 -22.19 4.37
CA LEU A 58 -0.85 -23.30 3.85
C LEU A 58 -1.61 -24.61 4.00
N PHE A 59 -1.44 -25.52 3.05
CA PHE A 59 -2.10 -26.83 3.06
C PHE A 59 -1.07 -27.93 3.27
N HIS A 60 -1.31 -28.83 4.22
CA HIS A 60 -0.45 -29.99 4.42
C HIS A 60 -0.53 -30.91 3.19
N LYS A 61 0.61 -31.27 2.60
CA LYS A 61 0.72 -32.00 1.31
C LYS A 61 -0.05 -33.32 1.29
N GLN A 62 -0.05 -34.06 2.40
CA GLN A 62 -0.72 -35.38 2.49
C GLN A 62 -2.18 -35.33 2.96
N THR A 63 -2.48 -34.53 3.99
CA THR A 63 -3.79 -34.53 4.66
C THR A 63 -4.71 -33.43 4.18
N GLY A 64 -4.19 -32.42 3.45
CA GLY A 64 -4.92 -31.23 3.06
C GLY A 64 -5.29 -30.30 4.22
N GLN A 65 -4.83 -30.58 5.45
CA GLN A 65 -5.17 -29.77 6.62
C GLN A 65 -4.59 -28.36 6.49
N PRO A 66 -5.41 -27.31 6.66
CA PRO A 66 -4.96 -25.93 6.55
C PRO A 66 -4.25 -25.47 7.82
N VAL A 67 -3.25 -24.60 7.66
CA VAL A 67 -2.67 -23.79 8.73
C VAL A 67 -2.63 -22.33 8.30
N GLU A 68 -2.95 -21.43 9.21
CA GLU A 68 -2.99 -19.99 8.95
C GLU A 68 -1.67 -19.33 9.36
N LEU A 69 -1.16 -18.45 8.49
CA LEU A 69 -0.03 -17.58 8.74
C LEU A 69 -0.47 -16.12 8.58
N SER A 70 0.06 -15.24 9.41
CA SER A 70 0.07 -13.80 9.12
C SER A 70 0.97 -13.49 7.92
N SER A 71 0.78 -12.32 7.29
CA SER A 71 1.65 -11.82 6.23
C SER A 71 3.12 -11.73 6.66
N GLN A 72 3.38 -11.24 7.88
CA GLN A 72 4.72 -11.16 8.44
C GLN A 72 5.37 -12.55 8.61
N GLN A 73 4.65 -13.51 9.21
CA GLN A 73 5.15 -14.89 9.33
C GLN A 73 5.42 -15.51 7.96
N PHE A 74 4.53 -15.28 7.00
CA PHE A 74 4.71 -15.75 5.63
C PHE A 74 5.96 -15.17 4.98
N ALA A 75 6.23 -13.86 5.15
CA ALA A 75 7.44 -13.23 4.61
C ALA A 75 8.72 -13.90 5.13
N GLU A 76 8.74 -14.31 6.41
CA GLU A 76 9.87 -15.00 7.04
C GLU A 76 10.10 -16.42 6.51
N VAL A 77 9.03 -17.18 6.27
CA VAL A 77 9.13 -18.62 5.93
C VAL A 77 8.89 -18.96 4.46
N SER A 78 8.41 -18.02 3.65
CA SER A 78 7.94 -18.27 2.27
C SER A 78 8.92 -19.05 1.40
N GLU A 79 10.23 -18.78 1.52
CA GLU A 79 11.26 -19.46 0.73
C GLU A 79 11.51 -20.92 1.12
N SER A 80 11.22 -21.29 2.38
CA SER A 80 11.44 -22.62 2.93
C SER A 80 10.21 -23.53 2.88
N ILE A 81 9.01 -22.96 2.65
CA ILE A 81 7.76 -23.73 2.53
C ILE A 81 7.93 -24.83 1.49
N GLY A 82 7.53 -26.04 1.86
CA GLY A 82 7.59 -27.21 0.99
C GLY A 82 9.00 -27.77 0.77
N LYS A 83 10.04 -27.19 1.38
CA LYS A 83 11.46 -27.57 1.19
C LYS A 83 12.13 -28.02 2.49
N TYR A 84 12.09 -27.20 3.54
CA TYR A 84 12.74 -27.47 4.82
C TYR A 84 12.10 -26.67 5.97
N GLY A 85 12.43 -27.04 7.21
CA GLY A 85 11.92 -26.35 8.41
C GLY A 85 10.47 -26.75 8.78
N PRO A 86 9.80 -25.96 9.63
CA PRO A 86 8.49 -26.32 10.19
C PRO A 86 7.39 -26.54 9.14
N PHE A 87 7.52 -25.92 7.96
CA PHE A 87 6.54 -25.97 6.87
C PHE A 87 6.99 -26.81 5.66
N GLN A 88 7.95 -27.72 5.83
CA GLN A 88 8.44 -28.60 4.74
C GLN A 88 7.35 -29.50 4.15
N ASP A 89 6.38 -29.92 4.98
CA ASP A 89 5.28 -30.81 4.61
C ASP A 89 4.02 -30.05 4.17
N PHE A 90 4.15 -28.73 3.98
CA PHE A 90 3.08 -27.85 3.53
C PHE A 90 3.36 -27.32 2.13
N GLN A 91 2.31 -26.87 1.46
CA GLN A 91 2.36 -26.26 0.13
C GLN A 91 1.41 -25.07 0.03
N LEU A 92 1.70 -24.23 -0.96
CA LEU A 92 0.78 -23.18 -1.42
C LEU A 92 -0.18 -23.76 -2.45
N ASP A 93 -1.43 -23.34 -2.36
CA ASP A 93 -2.44 -23.53 -3.40
C ASP A 93 -2.73 -22.15 -4.02
N PHE A 94 -2.56 -22.03 -5.33
CA PHE A 94 -2.73 -20.78 -6.05
C PHE A 94 -4.13 -20.66 -6.68
N ASP A 95 -5.08 -21.53 -6.34
CA ASP A 95 -6.49 -21.35 -6.70
C ASP A 95 -7.02 -20.01 -6.14
N ASP A 96 -7.64 -19.22 -7.02
CA ASP A 96 -8.09 -17.86 -6.70
C ASP A 96 -9.29 -17.83 -5.75
N HIS A 97 -10.03 -18.92 -5.60
CA HIS A 97 -11.26 -18.95 -4.82
C HIS A 97 -11.12 -19.65 -3.47
N SER A 98 -10.27 -20.68 -3.40
CA SER A 98 -10.15 -21.59 -2.25
C SER A 98 -8.71 -21.82 -1.81
N GLY A 99 -7.73 -21.28 -2.55
CA GLY A 99 -6.31 -21.45 -2.26
C GLY A 99 -5.79 -20.59 -1.11
N SER A 100 -4.47 -20.49 -1.07
CA SER A 100 -3.68 -19.86 -0.01
C SER A 100 -3.95 -18.38 0.19
N PHE A 101 -4.34 -17.69 -0.89
CA PHE A 101 -4.58 -16.24 -0.90
C PHE A 101 -6.05 -15.86 -1.05
N GLN A 102 -6.98 -16.78 -0.79
CA GLN A 102 -8.43 -16.55 -0.94
C GLN A 102 -8.97 -15.33 -0.16
N TYR A 103 -8.36 -15.00 0.98
CA TYR A 103 -8.74 -13.84 1.81
C TYR A 103 -8.15 -12.51 1.30
N PHE A 104 -7.21 -12.58 0.37
CA PHE A 104 -6.60 -11.44 -0.31
C PHE A 104 -7.31 -11.09 -1.62
N ARG A 105 -8.49 -11.66 -1.88
CA ARG A 105 -9.26 -11.50 -3.13
C ARG A 105 -10.71 -11.13 -2.85
N ASP A 106 -11.32 -10.46 -3.83
CA ASP A 106 -12.74 -10.14 -3.78
C ASP A 106 -13.61 -11.40 -3.91
N LYS A 107 -14.64 -11.47 -3.07
CA LYS A 107 -15.67 -12.50 -3.13
C LYS A 107 -16.81 -12.04 -4.03
N SER A 108 -17.31 -12.97 -4.84
CA SER A 108 -18.53 -12.74 -5.63
C SER A 108 -19.74 -12.74 -4.69
N PHE A 109 -20.37 -11.58 -4.54
CA PHE A 109 -21.60 -11.42 -3.78
C PHE A 109 -22.79 -11.30 -4.72
N LYS A 110 -23.87 -12.03 -4.43
CA LYS A 110 -25.16 -11.82 -5.08
C LYS A 110 -25.76 -10.48 -4.61
N VAL A 111 -26.74 -9.95 -5.34
CA VAL A 111 -27.42 -8.69 -4.96
C VAL A 111 -28.00 -8.78 -3.54
N ILE A 112 -28.57 -9.93 -3.18
CA ILE A 112 -29.13 -10.16 -1.84
C ILE A 112 -28.06 -10.16 -0.74
N ASP A 113 -26.85 -10.63 -1.04
CA ASP A 113 -25.73 -10.61 -0.08
C ASP A 113 -25.32 -9.18 0.27
N ARG A 114 -25.32 -8.29 -0.74
CA ARG A 114 -25.03 -6.87 -0.53
C ARG A 114 -26.15 -6.18 0.26
N LEU A 115 -27.42 -6.52 -0.02
CA LEU A 115 -28.56 -6.01 0.75
C LEU A 115 -28.54 -6.47 2.22
N LEU A 116 -28.02 -7.67 2.48
CA LEU A 116 -27.79 -8.20 3.82
C LEU A 116 -26.52 -7.64 4.49
N GLY A 117 -25.83 -6.68 3.86
CA GLY A 117 -24.66 -6.02 4.41
C GLY A 117 -23.38 -6.86 4.37
N LYS A 118 -23.29 -7.90 3.53
CA LYS A 118 -22.02 -8.63 3.38
C LYS A 118 -20.96 -7.72 2.77
N GLN A 119 -19.84 -7.60 3.48
CA GLN A 119 -18.66 -6.87 3.05
C GLN A 119 -17.54 -7.81 2.59
N GLN A 120 -16.64 -7.28 1.76
CA GLN A 120 -15.41 -7.96 1.35
C GLN A 120 -14.51 -8.23 2.56
N THR A 121 -13.70 -9.30 2.50
CA THR A 121 -12.81 -9.68 3.61
C THR A 121 -11.89 -8.53 4.01
N PHE A 122 -11.27 -7.86 3.04
CA PHE A 122 -10.43 -6.68 3.28
C PHE A 122 -11.09 -5.60 4.13
N LEU A 123 -12.34 -5.25 3.81
CA LEU A 123 -13.07 -4.21 4.54
C LEU A 123 -13.38 -4.64 5.98
N LYS A 124 -13.71 -5.92 6.19
CA LYS A 124 -13.98 -6.47 7.52
C LYS A 124 -12.74 -6.51 8.40
N ASP A 125 -11.61 -6.95 7.82
CA ASP A 125 -10.33 -7.03 8.54
C ASP A 125 -9.84 -5.63 8.89
N LEU A 126 -9.96 -4.69 7.95
CA LEU A 126 -9.64 -3.29 8.19
C LEU A 126 -10.55 -2.68 9.27
N GLU A 127 -11.87 -2.84 9.17
CA GLU A 127 -12.81 -2.36 10.20
C GLU A 127 -12.46 -2.90 11.58
N SER A 128 -12.18 -4.20 11.65
CA SER A 128 -11.79 -4.88 12.89
C SER A 128 -10.50 -4.31 13.46
N ALA A 129 -9.51 -4.03 12.61
CA ALA A 129 -8.26 -3.41 13.01
C ALA A 129 -8.45 -1.98 13.55
N LEU A 130 -9.30 -1.19 12.90
CA LEU A 130 -9.56 0.21 13.26
C LEU A 130 -10.34 0.37 14.59
N VAL A 131 -11.15 -0.63 14.97
CA VAL A 131 -12.00 -0.59 16.17
C VAL A 131 -11.33 -1.23 17.40
N LYS A 132 -10.43 -2.21 17.21
CA LYS A 132 -9.73 -2.89 18.31
C LYS A 132 -8.68 -1.96 18.94
N LYS A 133 -8.95 -1.47 20.15
CA LYS A 133 -8.08 -0.51 20.87
C LYS A 133 -6.65 -1.00 21.13
N ASP A 134 -6.47 -2.31 21.32
CA ASP A 134 -5.17 -2.91 21.67
C ASP A 134 -4.42 -3.45 20.45
N PHE A 135 -4.95 -3.26 19.23
CA PHE A 135 -4.33 -3.74 18.01
C PHE A 135 -3.58 -2.59 17.32
N ILE A 136 -2.24 -2.69 17.29
CA ILE A 136 -1.39 -1.74 16.57
C ILE A 136 -1.45 -2.10 15.08
N TRP A 137 -2.38 -1.46 14.38
CA TRP A 137 -2.57 -1.68 12.94
C TRP A 137 -1.71 -0.76 12.07
N GLN A 138 -1.22 0.37 12.61
CA GLN A 138 -0.45 1.33 11.85
C GLN A 138 0.90 0.74 11.47
N GLY A 139 1.13 0.58 10.18
CA GLY A 139 2.43 0.19 9.64
C GLY A 139 3.45 1.32 9.77
N PRO A 140 4.74 1.02 9.54
CA PRO A 140 5.82 1.98 9.75
C PRO A 140 5.79 3.18 8.79
N SER A 141 5.13 3.08 7.64
CA SER A 141 4.93 4.21 6.70
C SER A 141 3.63 4.98 6.93
N TRP A 142 2.84 4.63 7.94
CA TRP A 142 1.55 5.29 8.22
C TRP A 142 1.67 6.82 8.34
N SER A 143 2.69 7.33 9.02
CA SER A 143 2.89 8.77 9.18
C SER A 143 3.16 9.49 7.85
N CYS A 144 3.96 8.87 6.97
CA CYS A 144 4.21 9.38 5.61
C CYS A 144 2.95 9.31 4.74
N PHE A 145 2.19 8.22 4.81
CA PHE A 145 0.93 8.08 4.11
C PHE A 145 -0.09 9.14 4.56
N HIS A 146 -0.27 9.30 5.88
CA HIS A 146 -1.14 10.33 6.44
C HIS A 146 -0.70 11.73 6.02
N HIS A 147 0.61 12.05 6.02
CA HIS A 147 1.11 13.33 5.51
C HIS A 147 0.76 13.54 4.04
N ALA A 148 0.99 12.53 3.18
CA ALA A 148 0.70 12.62 1.75
C ALA A 148 -0.80 12.87 1.51
N VAL A 149 -1.66 12.15 2.25
CA VAL A 149 -3.09 12.39 2.25
C VAL A 149 -3.39 13.80 2.75
N TYR A 150 -3.05 14.18 3.97
CA TYR A 150 -3.32 15.49 4.56
C TYR A 150 -2.98 16.69 3.65
N ASN A 151 -1.83 16.61 2.98
CA ASN A 151 -1.33 17.63 2.05
C ASN A 151 -1.82 17.49 0.60
N GLN A 152 -2.76 16.57 0.33
CA GLN A 152 -3.36 16.32 -0.98
C GLN A 152 -2.32 16.00 -2.07
N ARG A 153 -1.25 15.31 -1.68
CA ARG A 153 -0.21 14.83 -2.59
C ARG A 153 -0.78 13.71 -3.46
N PRO A 154 -0.42 13.63 -4.75
CA PRO A 154 -0.83 12.50 -5.57
C PRO A 154 -0.22 11.20 -5.03
N VAL A 155 -1.06 10.19 -4.82
CA VAL A 155 -0.70 8.92 -4.19
C VAL A 155 -0.95 7.74 -5.11
N SER A 156 0.01 6.81 -5.18
CA SER A 156 -0.19 5.49 -5.76
C SER A 156 -0.16 4.41 -4.69
N LEU A 157 -1.20 3.58 -4.63
CA LEU A 157 -1.19 2.36 -3.82
C LEU A 157 -0.80 1.19 -4.69
N ILE A 158 0.27 0.46 -4.35
CA ILE A 158 0.80 -0.67 -5.13
C ILE A 158 0.97 -1.85 -4.18
N THR A 159 0.10 -2.86 -4.23
CA THR A 159 0.07 -3.98 -3.27
C THR A 159 -0.04 -5.31 -3.99
N ALA A 160 0.46 -6.38 -3.36
CA ALA A 160 0.26 -7.76 -3.81
C ALA A 160 -1.17 -8.29 -3.57
N ARG A 161 -2.08 -7.52 -2.95
CA ARG A 161 -3.50 -7.90 -2.84
C ARG A 161 -4.14 -8.14 -4.21
N GLY A 162 -5.06 -9.08 -4.26
CA GLY A 162 -5.87 -9.43 -5.44
C GLY A 162 -7.29 -8.85 -5.43
N HIS A 163 -7.59 -7.94 -4.49
CA HIS A 163 -8.83 -7.17 -4.47
C HIS A 163 -8.87 -6.18 -5.64
N ALA A 164 -10.05 -5.83 -6.11
CA ALA A 164 -10.21 -4.79 -7.10
C ALA A 164 -9.77 -3.41 -6.56
N PRO A 165 -9.30 -2.50 -7.44
CA PRO A 165 -8.95 -1.13 -7.05
C PRO A 165 -10.06 -0.43 -6.25
N GLU A 166 -11.32 -0.63 -6.62
CA GLU A 166 -12.48 -0.04 -5.95
C GLU A 166 -12.64 -0.57 -4.51
N THR A 167 -12.36 -1.85 -4.27
CA THR A 167 -12.36 -2.43 -2.92
C THR A 167 -11.25 -1.82 -2.06
N MET A 168 -10.05 -1.61 -2.64
CA MET A 168 -8.95 -0.94 -1.94
C MET A 168 -9.29 0.52 -1.58
N GLN A 169 -9.91 1.24 -2.52
CA GLN A 169 -10.38 2.61 -2.29
C GLN A 169 -11.46 2.70 -1.21
N ALA A 170 -12.42 1.77 -1.21
CA ALA A 170 -13.44 1.68 -0.16
C ALA A 170 -12.83 1.45 1.23
N GLY A 171 -11.68 0.76 1.32
CA GLY A 171 -10.94 0.65 2.58
C GLY A 171 -10.38 2.00 3.06
N MET A 172 -9.89 2.85 2.15
CA MET A 172 -9.43 4.19 2.54
C MET A 172 -10.60 5.08 2.95
N GLU A 173 -11.76 4.96 2.30
CA GLU A 173 -12.99 5.63 2.72
C GLU A 173 -13.40 5.22 4.14
N LEU A 174 -13.20 3.94 4.49
CA LEU A 174 -13.42 3.44 5.85
C LEU A 174 -12.47 4.10 6.86
N MET A 175 -11.18 4.25 6.54
CA MET A 175 -10.22 4.97 7.38
C MET A 175 -10.63 6.45 7.59
N VAL A 176 -11.21 7.10 6.58
CA VAL A 176 -11.78 8.46 6.70
C VAL A 176 -13.02 8.46 7.60
N TYR A 177 -13.92 7.49 7.41
CA TYR A 177 -15.14 7.36 8.20
C TYR A 177 -14.83 7.21 9.70
N TYR A 178 -13.83 6.40 10.04
CA TYR A 178 -13.35 6.21 11.42
C TYR A 178 -12.45 7.35 11.93
N GLY A 179 -12.11 8.33 11.09
CA GLY A 179 -11.37 9.54 11.49
C GLY A 179 -9.85 9.39 11.54
N TYR A 180 -9.30 8.31 10.98
CA TYR A 180 -7.85 8.10 10.90
C TYR A 180 -7.21 8.81 9.70
N LEU A 181 -8.00 9.05 8.64
CA LEU A 181 -7.60 9.94 7.54
C LEU A 181 -8.48 11.20 7.53
N PRO A 182 -7.91 12.37 7.22
CA PRO A 182 -8.67 13.62 7.16
C PRO A 182 -9.64 13.65 5.96
N HIS A 183 -9.33 12.93 4.89
CA HIS A 183 -10.10 12.79 3.66
C HIS A 183 -9.54 11.64 2.83
N VAL A 184 -10.21 11.28 1.73
CA VAL A 184 -9.71 10.24 0.81
C VAL A 184 -8.39 10.68 0.14
N PRO A 185 -7.46 9.76 -0.16
CA PRO A 185 -6.24 10.09 -0.89
C PRO A 185 -6.53 10.75 -2.26
N ASN A 186 -5.66 11.68 -2.66
CA ASN A 186 -5.62 12.17 -4.03
C ASN A 186 -4.97 11.09 -4.91
N TYR A 187 -5.76 10.11 -5.36
CA TYR A 187 -5.24 8.97 -6.10
C TYR A 187 -4.64 9.40 -7.45
N LEU A 188 -3.37 9.06 -7.64
CA LEU A 188 -2.75 8.97 -8.95
C LEU A 188 -3.07 7.63 -9.60
N SER A 189 -2.94 6.53 -8.83
CA SER A 189 -3.24 5.17 -9.28
C SER A 189 -3.48 4.22 -8.09
N VAL A 190 -4.15 3.09 -8.35
CA VAL A 190 -4.30 2.00 -7.39
C VAL A 190 -4.06 0.70 -8.14
N PHE A 191 -2.97 0.00 -7.80
CA PHE A 191 -2.49 -1.20 -8.46
C PHE A 191 -2.39 -2.38 -7.48
N PRO A 192 -3.48 -3.12 -7.25
CA PRO A 192 -3.46 -4.44 -6.62
C PRO A 192 -2.96 -5.44 -7.67
N VAL A 193 -1.67 -5.75 -7.66
CA VAL A 193 -1.01 -6.40 -8.81
C VAL A 193 -1.44 -7.86 -9.02
N SER A 194 -2.03 -8.50 -8.00
CA SER A 194 -2.58 -9.86 -8.11
C SER A 194 -4.04 -9.89 -8.58
N HIS A 195 -4.67 -8.73 -8.79
CA HIS A 195 -6.01 -8.62 -9.33
C HIS A 195 -5.97 -8.85 -10.85
N PRO A 196 -6.70 -9.84 -11.42
CA PRO A 196 -6.49 -10.26 -12.81
C PRO A 196 -6.60 -9.14 -13.87
N PRO A 197 -7.59 -8.23 -13.82
CA PRO A 197 -7.63 -7.06 -14.71
C PRO A 197 -6.40 -6.15 -14.59
N THR A 198 -5.93 -5.89 -13.36
CA THR A 198 -4.74 -5.06 -13.11
C THR A 198 -3.48 -5.75 -13.60
N MET A 199 -3.34 -7.05 -13.33
CA MET A 199 -2.25 -7.88 -13.82
C MET A 199 -2.17 -7.86 -15.35
N ASN A 200 -3.30 -8.00 -16.04
CA ASN A 200 -3.36 -7.96 -17.50
C ASN A 200 -2.95 -6.59 -18.08
N GLN A 201 -3.13 -5.51 -17.33
CA GLN A 201 -2.68 -4.17 -17.74
C GLN A 201 -1.18 -3.95 -17.55
N LEU A 202 -0.55 -4.71 -16.67
CA LEU A 202 0.84 -4.51 -16.24
C LEU A 202 1.82 -5.54 -16.84
N LYS A 203 1.34 -6.75 -17.13
CA LYS A 203 2.19 -7.83 -17.66
C LYS A 203 2.57 -7.60 -19.11
N ASP A 204 3.77 -8.04 -19.47
CA ASP A 204 4.16 -8.17 -20.87
C ASP A 204 3.44 -9.35 -21.53
N GLU A 205 3.11 -9.22 -22.81
CA GLU A 205 2.43 -10.28 -23.57
C GLU A 205 3.26 -11.57 -23.58
N GLY A 206 2.62 -12.69 -23.22
CA GLY A 206 3.23 -14.02 -23.27
C GLY A 206 4.12 -14.41 -22.09
N GLN A 207 4.27 -13.55 -21.07
CA GLN A 207 5.00 -13.90 -19.85
C GLN A 207 4.04 -14.32 -18.72
N ALA A 208 4.48 -15.31 -17.93
CA ALA A 208 3.79 -15.68 -16.70
C ALA A 208 3.87 -14.54 -15.69
N PRO A 209 2.79 -14.24 -14.95
CA PRO A 209 2.79 -13.14 -14.00
C PRO A 209 3.72 -13.41 -12.82
N ASP A 210 4.69 -12.53 -12.60
CA ASP A 210 5.51 -12.48 -11.40
C ASP A 210 5.17 -11.21 -10.61
N ILE A 211 4.85 -11.37 -9.32
CA ILE A 211 4.39 -10.26 -8.46
C ILE A 211 5.45 -9.17 -8.35
N ALA A 212 6.73 -9.56 -8.26
CA ALA A 212 7.84 -8.61 -8.19
C ALA A 212 7.94 -7.76 -9.46
N GLN A 213 7.91 -8.40 -10.64
CA GLN A 213 7.88 -7.69 -11.92
C GLN A 213 6.63 -6.81 -12.09
N LEU A 214 5.46 -7.29 -11.68
CA LEU A 214 4.22 -6.52 -11.76
C LEU A 214 4.27 -5.27 -10.85
N LYS A 215 4.87 -5.36 -9.66
CA LYS A 215 5.12 -4.20 -8.80
C LYS A 215 6.06 -3.20 -9.49
N GLN A 216 7.13 -3.65 -10.14
CA GLN A 216 8.02 -2.77 -10.92
C GLN A 216 7.26 -2.07 -12.07
N ALA A 217 6.46 -2.83 -12.82
CA ALA A 217 5.61 -2.28 -13.87
C ALA A 217 4.61 -1.24 -13.33
N ALA A 218 4.00 -1.49 -12.16
CA ALA A 218 3.09 -0.56 -11.50
C ALA A 218 3.78 0.76 -11.08
N ILE A 219 5.04 0.70 -10.60
CA ILE A 219 5.84 1.89 -10.28
C ILE A 219 6.07 2.71 -11.54
N ARG A 220 6.55 2.08 -12.61
CA ARG A 220 6.76 2.72 -13.90
C ARG A 220 5.48 3.36 -14.43
N LYS A 221 4.38 2.61 -14.43
CA LYS A 221 3.08 3.09 -14.89
C LYS A 221 2.60 4.29 -14.08
N SER A 222 2.83 4.29 -12.76
CA SER A 222 2.49 5.41 -11.89
C SER A 222 3.29 6.67 -12.25
N VAL A 223 4.59 6.55 -12.54
CA VAL A 223 5.40 7.67 -13.03
C VAL A 223 4.87 8.17 -14.37
N GLU A 224 4.60 7.28 -15.33
CA GLU A 224 4.05 7.67 -16.63
C GLU A 224 2.69 8.38 -16.51
N THR A 225 1.80 7.89 -15.65
CA THR A 225 0.51 8.53 -15.35
C THR A 225 0.71 9.92 -14.74
N ALA A 226 1.67 10.09 -13.83
CA ALA A 226 2.02 11.41 -13.31
C ALA A 226 2.45 12.37 -14.42
N LEU A 227 3.33 11.93 -15.32
CA LEU A 227 3.80 12.76 -16.42
C LEU A 227 2.68 13.09 -17.41
N GLN A 228 1.75 12.17 -17.64
CA GLN A 228 0.57 12.40 -18.48
C GLN A 228 -0.37 13.44 -17.86
N GLN A 229 -0.61 13.37 -16.55
CA GLN A 229 -1.60 14.22 -15.87
C GLN A 229 -1.04 15.59 -15.45
N TYR A 230 0.22 15.65 -15.04
CA TYR A 230 0.86 16.84 -14.47
C TYR A 230 1.93 17.45 -15.38
N GLY A 231 2.17 16.84 -16.54
CA GLY A 231 3.19 17.26 -17.48
C GLY A 231 4.58 16.76 -17.12
N ASN A 232 5.53 16.97 -18.03
CA ASN A 232 6.93 16.69 -17.78
C ASN A 232 7.58 17.91 -17.10
N ASN A 233 8.03 17.76 -15.85
CA ASN A 233 8.73 18.80 -15.11
C ASN A 233 9.97 18.22 -14.42
N PRO A 234 11.18 18.80 -14.62
CA PRO A 234 12.42 18.31 -14.01
C PRO A 234 12.40 18.37 -12.48
N HIS A 235 11.49 19.16 -11.88
CA HIS A 235 11.36 19.30 -10.44
C HIS A 235 10.33 18.34 -9.82
N HIS A 236 9.78 17.40 -10.59
CA HIS A 236 9.00 16.30 -10.03
C HIS A 236 9.85 15.37 -9.17
N ARG A 237 9.21 14.85 -8.12
CA ARG A 237 9.83 13.96 -7.14
C ARG A 237 8.94 12.75 -6.94
N PHE A 238 9.51 11.55 -7.06
CA PHE A 238 8.80 10.29 -6.89
C PHE A 238 9.41 9.53 -5.72
N GLY A 239 8.60 9.05 -4.78
CA GLY A 239 9.07 8.25 -3.66
C GLY A 239 8.20 7.02 -3.46
N MET A 240 8.82 5.84 -3.37
CA MET A 240 8.11 4.59 -3.01
C MET A 240 8.59 4.12 -1.65
N SER A 241 7.65 3.74 -0.76
CA SER A 241 7.95 3.10 0.52
C SER A 241 7.46 1.65 0.57
N ASP A 242 8.26 0.80 1.22
CA ASP A 242 8.00 -0.62 1.45
C ASP A 242 8.78 -1.07 2.72
N ASP A 243 8.29 -2.10 3.40
CA ASP A 243 8.87 -2.65 4.64
C ASP A 243 9.69 -3.94 4.39
N ASP A 244 9.49 -4.61 3.25
CA ASP A 244 10.21 -5.82 2.87
C ASP A 244 11.54 -5.47 2.16
N PRO A 245 12.71 -5.90 2.69
CA PRO A 245 14.01 -5.67 2.07
C PRO A 245 14.13 -6.18 0.62
N LYS A 246 13.44 -7.26 0.26
CA LYS A 246 13.43 -7.81 -1.10
C LYS A 246 12.69 -6.88 -2.05
N ASN A 247 11.52 -6.38 -1.65
CA ASN A 247 10.76 -5.40 -2.41
C ASN A 247 11.52 -4.07 -2.52
N VAL A 248 12.14 -3.60 -1.43
CA VAL A 248 12.99 -2.39 -1.43
C VAL A 248 14.09 -2.49 -2.49
N ARG A 249 14.71 -3.67 -2.66
CA ARG A 249 15.72 -3.87 -3.69
C ARG A 249 15.13 -3.74 -5.10
N LEU A 250 13.99 -4.36 -5.35
CA LEU A 250 13.30 -4.31 -6.65
C LEU A 250 12.84 -2.88 -6.99
N ILE A 251 12.35 -2.15 -5.99
CA ILE A 251 12.00 -0.73 -6.09
C ILE A 251 13.23 0.09 -6.46
N PHE A 252 14.37 -0.16 -5.81
CA PHE A 252 15.62 0.53 -6.12
C PHE A 252 16.07 0.31 -7.56
N ASP A 253 16.02 -0.93 -8.04
CA ASP A 253 16.40 -1.26 -9.41
C ASP A 253 15.48 -0.57 -10.43
N GLU A 254 14.16 -0.55 -10.18
CA GLU A 254 13.18 0.09 -11.07
C GLU A 254 13.28 1.61 -11.07
N MET A 255 13.38 2.22 -9.89
CA MET A 255 13.58 3.67 -9.77
C MET A 255 14.92 4.12 -10.36
N THR A 256 15.95 3.26 -10.37
CA THR A 256 17.21 3.52 -11.08
C THR A 256 17.03 3.52 -12.59
N ARG A 257 16.24 2.60 -13.15
CA ARG A 257 15.88 2.62 -14.58
C ARG A 257 15.13 3.91 -14.93
N LEU A 258 14.17 4.30 -14.09
CA LEU A 258 13.41 5.55 -14.27
C LEU A 258 14.30 6.78 -14.16
N LYS A 259 15.25 6.83 -13.23
CA LYS A 259 16.24 7.92 -13.12
C LYS A 259 17.12 8.03 -14.37
N ARG A 260 17.48 6.91 -15.02
CA ARG A 260 18.22 6.94 -16.31
C ARG A 260 17.38 7.54 -17.43
N GLN A 261 16.08 7.28 -17.44
CA GLN A 261 15.15 7.77 -18.45
C GLN A 261 14.76 9.24 -18.21
N TYR A 262 14.58 9.64 -16.95
CA TYR A 262 14.17 10.97 -16.51
C TYR A 262 15.25 11.57 -15.61
N THR A 263 16.39 11.92 -16.21
CA THR A 263 17.63 12.28 -15.52
C THR A 263 17.53 13.49 -14.61
N GLU A 264 16.65 14.44 -14.92
CA GLU A 264 16.49 15.65 -14.12
C GLU A 264 15.56 15.47 -12.90
N MET A 265 14.65 14.49 -12.95
CA MET A 265 13.70 14.24 -11.86
C MET A 265 14.36 13.51 -10.68
N SER A 266 13.80 13.68 -9.48
CA SER A 266 14.28 12.99 -8.29
C SER A 266 13.47 11.72 -7.99
N PHE A 267 14.17 10.63 -7.70
CA PHE A 267 13.56 9.36 -7.31
C PHE A 267 14.09 8.93 -5.94
N PHE A 268 13.18 8.55 -5.05
CA PHE A 268 13.48 8.16 -3.68
C PHE A 268 12.96 6.75 -3.41
N VAL A 269 13.76 5.98 -2.68
CA VAL A 269 13.36 4.71 -2.08
C VAL A 269 13.34 4.89 -0.58
N ILE A 270 12.25 4.47 0.05
CA ILE A 270 12.06 4.54 1.49
C ILE A 270 11.93 3.10 1.99
N SER A 271 12.90 2.66 2.79
CA SER A 271 12.82 1.39 3.50
C SER A 271 12.33 1.65 4.91
N THR A 272 11.40 0.82 5.37
CA THR A 272 10.83 0.89 6.73
C THR A 272 11.05 -0.38 7.56
N HIS A 273 11.98 -1.23 7.12
CA HIS A 273 12.25 -2.53 7.71
C HIS A 273 12.69 -2.43 9.18
N GLN A 274 12.13 -3.31 10.04
CA GLN A 274 12.49 -3.42 11.46
C GLN A 274 12.45 -2.09 12.23
N GLY A 275 11.53 -1.19 11.87
CA GLY A 275 11.37 0.12 12.52
C GLY A 275 12.45 1.14 12.14
N GLN A 276 13.34 0.83 11.21
CA GLN A 276 14.27 1.82 10.66
C GLN A 276 13.63 2.54 9.48
N PHE A 277 13.58 3.87 9.53
CA PHE A 277 13.12 4.70 8.42
C PHE A 277 14.33 5.21 7.62
N VAL A 278 14.62 4.60 6.47
CA VAL A 278 15.75 4.97 5.61
C VAL A 278 15.26 5.46 4.27
N LYS A 279 15.37 6.77 4.05
CA LYS A 279 15.09 7.42 2.77
C LYS A 279 16.37 7.62 1.98
N ARG A 280 16.41 7.13 0.74
CA ARG A 280 17.56 7.25 -0.17
C ARG A 280 17.12 7.84 -1.50
N GLU A 281 17.77 8.92 -1.92
CA GLU A 281 17.66 9.42 -3.30
C GLU A 281 18.56 8.61 -4.23
N ILE A 282 18.09 8.40 -5.46
CA ILE A 282 18.84 7.71 -6.50
C ILE A 282 19.60 8.72 -7.35
N PHE A 283 20.91 8.54 -7.37
CA PHE A 283 21.85 9.26 -8.23
C PHE A 283 22.47 8.26 -9.22
N LEU A 284 22.72 8.72 -10.45
CA LEU A 284 23.37 7.89 -11.48
C LEU A 284 24.88 7.78 -11.25
N ASP A 285 25.48 8.81 -10.64
CA ASP A 285 26.91 8.87 -10.33
C ASP A 285 27.13 8.65 -8.83
N SER A 286 27.93 7.65 -8.49
CA SER A 286 28.20 7.24 -7.10
C SER A 286 29.15 8.17 -6.34
N GLU A 287 29.74 9.18 -6.97
CA GLU A 287 30.85 9.96 -6.41
C GLU A 287 30.45 11.19 -5.57
N ASN A 288 29.19 11.61 -5.55
CA ASN A 288 28.75 12.74 -4.72
C ASN A 288 27.55 12.36 -3.85
N ARG A 289 27.80 11.69 -2.72
CA ARG A 289 26.78 11.48 -1.67
C ARG A 289 26.95 12.48 -0.53
N PRO A 290 26.03 13.43 -0.33
CA PRO A 290 25.70 13.86 1.02
C PRO A 290 24.92 12.72 1.68
N GLN A 291 25.51 12.08 2.70
CA GLN A 291 24.70 11.34 3.68
C GLN A 291 23.85 12.37 4.42
N LEU A 292 22.57 12.47 4.08
CA LEU A 292 21.61 13.26 4.87
C LEU A 292 21.52 12.62 6.26
N GLN A 293 21.95 13.35 7.29
CA GLN A 293 21.96 12.89 8.67
C GLN A 293 20.55 12.80 9.25
N ALA A 294 20.36 11.94 10.26
CA ALA A 294 19.08 11.64 10.89
C ALA A 294 18.30 12.87 11.41
N GLN A 295 18.97 13.99 11.70
CA GLN A 295 18.31 15.23 12.12
C GLN A 295 17.60 15.98 10.98
N GLU A 296 18.08 15.86 9.73
CA GLU A 296 17.35 16.39 8.57
C GLU A 296 16.15 15.51 8.19
N GLN A 297 16.10 14.26 8.67
CA GLN A 297 14.99 13.33 8.45
C GLN A 297 13.69 13.72 9.17
N LEU A 298 13.77 14.56 10.21
CA LEU A 298 12.61 15.08 10.94
C LEU A 298 12.13 16.45 10.45
N SER A 299 12.97 17.23 9.77
CA SER A 299 12.56 18.43 9.01
C SER A 299 12.10 18.12 7.58
N LEU A 300 12.01 16.82 7.27
CA LEU A 300 11.54 16.24 6.01
C LEU A 300 10.03 15.90 6.01
N PHE A 301 9.32 16.29 7.07
CA PHE A 301 7.87 16.44 7.10
C PHE A 301 7.52 17.87 6.73
#